data_AF-A0AAJ1Y9S2-F1
#
_entry.id   AF-A0AAJ1Y9S2-F1
#
_cell.length_a   1.000
_cell.length_b   1.000
_cell.length_c   1.000
_cell.angle_alpha   90.00
_cell.angle_beta   90.00
_cell.angle_gamma   90.00
#
_symmetry.space_group_name_H-M   'P 1'
#
loop_
_entity.id
_entity.type
_entity.pdbx_description
1 polymer ?
#
loop_
_entity_poly.entity_id
_entity_poly.type
_entity_poly.pdbx_seq_one_letter_code
_entity_poly.pdbx_strand_id
1 'polypeptide(L)' 'MPLPLDGLPQQERERIQTDLLALRIIYSERYGYASEWESAETHVPTHLRGYFQQRLNFYRTAQRHSI' A
#
# COMPACT_ATOMS: atom_id res chain seq x y z
N MET A 1 -0.72 24.10 -0.42
CA MET A 1 0.57 23.41 -0.29
C MET A 1 0.54 22.19 -1.19
N PRO A 2 1.41 22.08 -2.21
CA PRO A 2 1.48 20.84 -3.00
C PRO A 2 1.95 19.72 -2.07
N LEU A 3 1.46 18.49 -2.28
CA LEU A 3 1.90 17.36 -1.46
C LEU A 3 3.39 17.09 -1.75
N PRO A 4 4.15 16.44 -0.85
CA PRO A 4 5.61 16.20 -0.99
C PRO A 4 6.06 15.40 -2.22
N LEU A 5 5.13 15.10 -3.12
CA LEU A 5 5.28 14.27 -4.30
C LEU A 5 5.27 15.08 -5.60
N ASP A 6 4.91 16.38 -5.57
CA ASP A 6 4.71 17.23 -6.77
C ASP A 6 5.94 17.39 -7.69
N GLY A 7 7.14 17.06 -7.21
CA GLY A 7 8.37 17.06 -8.02
C GLY A 7 8.75 15.70 -8.63
N LEU A 8 8.03 14.63 -8.29
CA LEU A 8 8.38 13.27 -8.70
C LEU A 8 7.66 12.87 -10.00
N PRO A 9 8.33 12.07 -10.87
CA PRO A 9 7.69 11.38 -11.98
C PRO A 9 6.41 10.68 -11.53
N GLN A 10 5.37 10.74 -12.36
CA GLN A 10 4.07 10.12 -12.12
C GLN A 10 4.20 8.67 -11.59
N GLN A 11 5.09 7.89 -12.20
CA GLN A 11 5.32 6.50 -11.86
C GLN A 11 5.87 6.29 -10.44
N GLU A 12 6.72 7.18 -9.94
CA GLU A 12 7.24 7.11 -8.57
C GLU A 12 6.17 7.50 -7.56
N ARG A 13 5.36 8.52 -7.87
CA ARG A 13 4.21 8.90 -7.03
C ARG A 13 3.23 7.75 -6.88
N GLU A 14 2.87 7.12 -7.98
CA GLU A 14 1.94 5.99 -7.99
C GLU A 14 2.49 4.81 -7.19
N ARG A 15 3.80 4.52 -7.30
CA ARG A 15 4.46 3.49 -6.48
C ARG A 15 4.40 3.81 -5.00
N ILE A 16 4.74 5.04 -4.60
CA ILE A 16 4.70 5.48 -3.20
C ILE A 16 3.26 5.40 -2.66
N GLN A 17 2.28 5.88 -3.43
CA GLN A 17 0.87 5.81 -3.05
C GLN A 17 0.41 4.36 -2.87
N THR A 18 0.82 3.46 -3.78
CA THR A 18 0.53 2.03 -3.69
C THR A 18 1.14 1.42 -2.42
N ASP A 19 2.36 1.81 -2.08
CA ASP A 19 3.05 1.36 -0.88
C ASP A 19 2.39 1.83 0.41
N LEU A 20 1.99 3.11 0.46
CA LEU A 20 1.26 3.69 1.59
C LEU A 20 -0.10 3.03 1.79
N LEU A 21 -0.79 2.71 0.70
CA LEU A 21 -2.04 1.97 0.73
C LEU A 21 -1.84 0.56 1.33
N ALA A 22 -0.77 -0.12 0.93
CA ALA A 22 -0.44 -1.44 1.45
C ALA A 22 -0.16 -1.39 2.96
N LEU A 23 0.64 -0.42 3.41
CA LEU A 23 0.90 -0.22 4.85
C LEU A 23 -0.37 0.08 5.64
N ARG A 24 -1.27 0.91 5.10
CA ARG A 24 -2.54 1.25 5.75
C ARG A 24 -3.41 0.01 5.98
N ILE A 25 -3.52 -0.86 4.98
CA ILE A 25 -4.24 -2.13 5.09
C ILE A 25 -3.63 -3.00 6.18
N ILE A 26 -2.32 -3.17 6.15
CA ILE A 26 -1.58 -4.05 7.06
C ILE A 26 -1.64 -3.53 8.51
N TYR A 27 -1.66 -2.21 8.68
CA TYR A 27 -1.94 -1.59 9.96
C TYR A 27 -3.39 -1.86 10.39
N SER A 28 -4.38 -1.62 9.52
CA SER A 28 -5.79 -1.89 9.82
C SER A 28 -6.05 -3.36 10.21
N GLU A 29 -5.48 -4.31 9.47
CA GLU A 29 -5.53 -5.75 9.75
C GLU A 29 -4.97 -6.06 11.14
N ARG A 30 -3.85 -5.45 11.53
CA ARG A 30 -3.20 -5.69 12.84
C ARG A 30 -4.04 -5.19 14.01
N TYR A 31 -4.70 -4.05 13.86
CA TYR A 31 -5.47 -3.42 14.94
C TYR A 31 -6.96 -3.75 14.90
N GLY A 32 -7.38 -4.69 14.04
CA GLY A 32 -8.77 -5.16 13.98
C GLY A 32 -9.76 -4.17 13.35
N TYR A 33 -9.26 -3.18 12.61
CA TYR A 33 -10.13 -2.30 11.82
C TYR A 33 -10.62 -3.04 10.58
N ALA A 34 -11.83 -2.71 10.12
CA ALA A 34 -12.36 -3.23 8.86
C ALA A 34 -11.38 -2.90 7.72
N SER A 35 -10.74 -3.93 7.19
CA SER A 35 -9.81 -3.80 6.08
C SER A 35 -10.61 -3.86 4.79
N GLU A 36 -10.82 -2.71 4.15
CA GLU A 36 -11.47 -2.61 2.83
C GLU A 36 -10.53 -3.05 1.70
N TRP A 37 -9.93 -4.24 1.84
CA TRP A 37 -8.91 -4.76 0.94
C TRP A 37 -9.36 -4.76 -0.53
N GLU A 38 -10.60 -5.17 -0.75
CA GLU A 38 -11.22 -5.27 -2.07
C GLU A 38 -11.50 -3.88 -2.69
N SER A 39 -11.83 -2.88 -1.86
CA SER A 39 -11.96 -1.48 -2.30
C SER A 39 -10.60 -0.83 -2.55
N ALA A 40 -9.56 -1.24 -1.80
CA ALA A 40 -8.23 -0.66 -1.94
C ALA A 40 -7.57 -1.07 -3.26
N GLU A 41 -7.73 -2.31 -3.72
CA GLU A 41 -7.17 -2.76 -5.00
C GLU A 41 -7.79 -2.06 -6.22
N THR A 42 -9.03 -1.55 -6.08
CA THR A 42 -9.69 -0.72 -7.10
C THR A 42 -9.07 0.68 -7.20
N HIS A 43 -8.45 1.19 -6.13
CA HIS A 43 -7.71 2.45 -6.14
C HIS A 43 -6.27 2.33 -6.66
N VAL A 44 -5.74 1.10 -6.80
CA VAL A 44 -4.40 0.86 -7.33
C VAL A 44 -4.45 0.79 -8.86
N PRO A 45 -3.59 1.54 -9.57
CA PRO A 45 -3.46 1.42 -11.02
C PRO A 45 -3.17 -0.01 -11.46
N THR A 46 -3.77 -0.47 -12.55
CA THR A 46 -3.69 -1.88 -13.00
C THR A 46 -2.25 -2.37 -13.15
N HIS A 47 -1.33 -1.52 -13.63
CA HIS A 47 0.09 -1.85 -13.78
C HIS A 47 0.85 -2.00 -12.46
N LEU A 48 0.29 -1.53 -11.35
CA LEU A 48 0.89 -1.62 -10.01
C LEU A 48 0.20 -2.63 -9.10
N ARG A 49 -0.89 -3.28 -9.53
CA ARG A 49 -1.56 -4.32 -8.73
C ARG A 49 -0.64 -5.48 -8.36
N GLY A 50 0.18 -5.94 -9.30
CA GLY A 50 1.18 -6.99 -9.03
C GLY A 50 2.22 -6.53 -7.99
N TYR A 51 2.66 -5.27 -8.07
CA TYR A 51 3.57 -4.69 -7.08
C TYR A 51 2.90 -4.54 -5.70
N PHE A 52 1.64 -4.10 -5.66
CA PHE A 52 0.85 -3.96 -4.44
C PHE A 52 0.72 -5.30 -3.69
N GLN A 53 0.38 -6.39 -4.39
CA GLN A 53 0.26 -7.72 -3.80
C GLN A 53 1.61 -8.21 -3.22
N GLN A 54 2.71 -7.95 -3.93
CA GLN A 54 4.06 -8.26 -3.42
C GLN A 54 4.37 -7.50 -2.13
N ARG A 55 4.02 -6.21 -2.06
CA ARG A 55 4.28 -5.38 -0.87
C ARG A 55 3.42 -5.79 0.31
N LEU A 56 2.14 -6.10 0.09
CA LEU A 56 1.29 -6.67 1.13
C LEU A 56 1.89 -7.94 1.72
N ASN A 57 2.32 -8.89 0.89
CA ASN A 57 2.95 -10.12 1.37
C ASN A 57 4.25 -9.83 2.13
N PHE A 58 5.08 -8.90 1.66
CA PHE A 58 6.28 -8.46 2.36
C PHE A 58 5.97 -7.87 3.74
N TYR A 59 4.98 -7.00 3.86
CA TYR A 59 4.64 -6.40 5.15
C TYR A 59 3.96 -7.40 6.10
N ARG A 60 3.17 -8.36 5.60
CA ARG A 60 2.62 -9.46 6.40
C ARG A 60 3.73 -10.34 6.97
N THR A 61 4.74 -10.70 6.17
CA THR A 61 5.87 -11.52 6.65
C THR A 61 6.78 -10.75 7.61
N ALA A 62 6.97 -9.45 7.39
CA ALA A 62 7.70 -8.57 8.29
C ALA A 62 6.99 -8.40 9.65
N GLN A 63 5.66 -8.25 9.66
CA GLN A 63 4.87 -8.24 10.90
C GLN A 63 5.02 -9.56 11.67
N ARG A 64 4.96 -10.69 10.97
CA ARG A 64 5.06 -12.03 11.59
C ARG A 64 6.42 -12.31 12.25
N HIS A 65 7.49 -11.65 11.80
CA HIS A 65 8.83 -11.78 12.38
C HIS A 65 9.10 -10.86 13.58
N SER A 66 8.17 -9.97 13.95
CA SER A 66 8.34 -9.04 15.08
C SER A 66 7.71 -9.57 16.39
N ILE A 67 7.63 -10.90 16.56
CA ILE A 67 7.12 -11.57 17.77
C ILE A 67 8.22 -12.44 18.36
#